data_AF-A0A376D2W2-F1
#
_entry.id   AF-A0A376D2W2-F1
#
_cell.length_a   1.000
_cell.length_b   1.000
_cell.length_c   1.000
_cell.angle_alpha   90.00
_cell.angle_beta   90.00
_cell.angle_gamma   90.00
#
_symmetry.space_group_name_H-M   'P 1'
#
loop_
_entity.id
_entity.type
_entity.pdbx_description
1 polymer ?
#
loop_
_entity_poly.entity_id
_entity_poly.type
_entity_poly.pdbx_seq_one_letter_code
_entity_poly.pdbx_strand_id
1 'polypeptide(L)' 'MRLNRLSTNVDNMSRFRSFYIPAAILVAGLVILAVFYVGLSRHYNSQELQALIDGANANGQDYTVVLHNDLTGSYSFNAE' A
#
# COMPACT_ATOMS: atom_id res chain seq x y z
N MET A 1 -32.15 -41.25 -22.78
CA MET A 1 -31.91 -40.57 -21.49
C MET A 1 -30.69 -39.64 -21.62
N ARG A 2 -30.87 -38.30 -21.55
CA ARG A 2 -29.81 -37.26 -21.69
C ARG A 2 -29.86 -36.26 -20.52
N LEU A 3 -29.73 -36.71 -19.27
CA LEU A 3 -29.88 -35.85 -18.09
C LEU A 3 -28.55 -35.35 -17.48
N ASN A 4 -27.38 -35.84 -17.93
CA ASN A 4 -26.11 -35.63 -17.20
C ASN A 4 -25.23 -34.47 -17.73
N ARG A 5 -25.54 -33.90 -18.91
CA ARG A 5 -24.74 -32.79 -19.49
C ARG A 5 -25.04 -31.42 -18.88
N LEU A 6 -26.23 -31.22 -18.31
CA LEU A 6 -26.60 -29.96 -17.68
C LEU A 6 -26.05 -29.84 -16.25
N SER A 7 -26.09 -30.93 -15.47
CA SER A 7 -25.55 -30.96 -14.10
C SER A 7 -24.06 -30.64 -14.05
N THR A 8 -23.25 -31.32 -14.89
CA THR A 8 -21.80 -31.14 -14.93
C THR A 8 -21.37 -29.73 -15.31
N ASN A 9 -22.15 -29.00 -16.10
CA ASN A 9 -21.86 -27.61 -16.48
C ASN A 9 -22.15 -26.65 -15.32
N VAL A 10 -23.27 -26.82 -14.62
CA VAL A 10 -23.63 -26.03 -13.44
C VAL A 10 -22.65 -26.25 -12.27
N ASP A 11 -22.23 -27.50 -12.07
CA ASP A 11 -21.26 -27.88 -11.03
C ASP A 11 -19.85 -27.33 -11.30
N ASN A 12 -19.45 -27.25 -12.57
CA ASN A 12 -18.19 -26.60 -12.93
C ASN A 12 -18.30 -25.09 -12.72
N MET A 13 -19.37 -24.45 -13.20
CA MET A 13 -19.59 -23.01 -13.07
C MET A 13 -19.61 -22.54 -11.60
N SER A 14 -20.21 -23.34 -10.71
CA SER A 14 -20.27 -23.05 -9.27
C SER A 14 -18.90 -23.20 -8.59
N ARG A 15 -18.13 -24.24 -8.93
CA ARG A 15 -16.74 -24.43 -8.46
C ARG A 15 -15.80 -23.33 -8.94
N PHE A 16 -15.91 -22.92 -10.21
CA PHE A 16 -15.14 -21.80 -10.75
C PHE A 16 -15.46 -20.51 -9.99
N ARG A 17 -16.74 -20.14 -9.85
CA ARG A 17 -17.15 -18.96 -9.04
C ARG A 17 -16.68 -19.03 -7.59
N SER A 18 -16.68 -20.22 -6.98
CA SER A 18 -16.27 -20.41 -5.59
C SER A 18 -14.80 -20.11 -5.35
N PHE A 19 -13.93 -20.21 -6.36
CA PHE A 19 -12.50 -19.89 -6.22
C PHE A 19 -12.18 -18.43 -6.53
N TYR A 20 -12.96 -17.80 -7.41
CA TYR A 20 -12.74 -16.40 -7.78
C TYR A 20 -13.08 -15.40 -6.67
N ILE A 21 -14.14 -15.66 -5.89
CA ILE A 21 -14.53 -14.79 -4.78
C ILE A 21 -13.41 -14.65 -3.73
N PRO A 22 -12.85 -15.74 -3.16
CA PRO A 22 -11.76 -15.61 -2.20
C PRO A 22 -10.49 -15.03 -2.82
N ALA A 23 -10.17 -15.37 -4.07
CA ALA A 23 -9.03 -14.78 -4.77
C ALA A 23 -9.19 -13.26 -4.96
N ALA A 24 -10.38 -12.79 -5.34
CA ALA A 24 -10.67 -11.38 -5.50
C ALA A 24 -10.60 -10.63 -4.16
N ILE A 25 -11.08 -11.23 -3.07
CA ILE A 25 -10.97 -10.67 -1.72
C ILE A 25 -9.50 -10.54 -1.30
N LEU A 26 -8.68 -11.56 -1.55
CA LEU A 26 -7.24 -11.52 -1.26
C LEU A 26 -6.55 -10.40 -2.04
N VAL A 27 -6.81 -10.28 -3.34
CA VAL A 27 -6.22 -9.21 -4.16
C VAL A 27 -6.66 -7.84 -3.66
N ALA A 28 -7.95 -7.64 -3.38
CA ALA A 28 -8.46 -6.39 -2.82
C ALA A 28 -7.80 -6.06 -1.48
N GLY A 29 -7.66 -7.05 -0.60
CA GLY A 29 -6.98 -6.90 0.70
C GLY A 29 -5.52 -6.49 0.55
N LEU A 30 -4.78 -7.09 -0.39
CA LEU A 30 -3.39 -6.72 -0.67
C LEU A 30 -3.26 -5.30 -1.22
N VAL A 31 -4.18 -4.87 -2.08
CA VAL A 31 -4.20 -3.50 -2.60
C VAL A 31 -4.46 -2.50 -1.47
N ILE A 32 -5.46 -2.77 -0.62
CA ILE A 32 -5.77 -1.91 0.53
C ILE A 32 -4.57 -1.83 1.47
N LEU A 33 -3.93 -2.97 1.76
CA LEU A 33 -2.74 -3.03 2.60
C LEU A 33 -1.59 -2.21 2.02
N ALA A 34 -1.36 -2.29 0.70
CA ALA A 34 -0.33 -1.52 0.02
C ALA A 34 -0.61 -0.01 0.09
N VAL A 35 -1.84 0.42 -0.17
CA VAL A 35 -2.25 1.83 -0.05
C VAL A 35 -2.07 2.32 1.38
N PHE A 36 -2.49 1.53 2.36
CA PHE A 36 -2.36 1.85 3.77
C PHE A 36 -0.89 1.98 4.19
N TYR A 37 -0.04 1.06 3.74
CA TYR A 37 1.41 1.12 3.97
C TYR A 37 2.04 2.40 3.42
N VAL A 38 1.72 2.77 2.17
CA VAL A 38 2.22 4.01 1.56
C VAL A 38 1.74 5.24 2.34
N GLY A 39 0.47 5.27 2.72
CA GLY A 39 -0.12 6.35 3.51
C GLY A 39 0.56 6.51 4.88
N LEU A 40 0.76 5.41 5.61
CA LEU A 40 1.47 5.42 6.88
C LEU A 40 2.93 5.86 6.72
N SER A 41 3.66 5.30 5.75
CA SER A 41 5.05 5.67 5.50
C SER A 41 5.17 7.16 5.24
N ARG A 42 4.30 7.72 4.40
CA ARG A 42 4.30 9.15 4.12
C ARG A 42 3.99 10.00 5.35
N HIS A 43 3.05 9.56 6.18
CA HIS A 43 2.70 10.26 7.40
C HIS A 43 3.86 10.31 8.41
N TYR A 44 4.49 9.15 8.68
CA TYR A 44 5.61 9.07 9.62
C TYR A 44 6.85 9.81 9.10
N ASN A 45 7.18 9.64 7.82
CA ASN A 45 8.30 10.35 7.19
C ASN A 45 8.10 11.87 7.27
N SER A 46 6.88 12.37 7.02
CA SER A 46 6.60 13.80 7.12
C SER A 46 6.71 14.34 8.55
N GLN A 47 6.27 13.57 9.56
CA GLN A 47 6.39 13.98 10.96
C GLN A 47 7.86 14.02 11.41
N GLU A 48 8.62 12.98 11.08
CA GLU A 48 10.04 12.90 11.42
C GLU A 48 10.82 14.03 10.75
N LEU A 49 10.59 14.28 9.45
CA LEU A 49 11.22 15.37 8.72
C LEU A 49 10.89 16.72 9.35
N GLN A 50 9.64 16.97 9.71
CA GLN A 50 9.23 18.22 10.35
C GLN A 50 9.97 18.42 11.67
N ALA A 51 10.09 17.38 12.49
CA ALA A 51 10.82 17.46 13.76
C ALA A 51 12.31 17.77 13.57
N LEU A 52 12.94 17.21 12.52
CA LEU A 52 14.34 17.50 12.17
C LEU A 52 14.52 18.96 11.71
N ILE A 53 13.61 19.46 10.87
CA ILE A 53 13.61 20.85 10.40
C ILE A 53 13.41 21.81 11.57
N ASP A 54 12.44 21.54 12.44
CA ASP A 54 12.17 22.36 13.62
C ASP A 54 13.39 22.38 14.56
N GLY A 55 14.06 21.24 14.72
CA GLY A 55 15.31 21.12 15.47
C GLY A 55 16.46 21.92 14.87
N ALA A 56 16.70 21.84 13.56
CA ALA A 56 17.76 22.62 12.90
C ALA A 56 17.48 24.12 12.98
N ASN A 57 16.24 24.54 12.75
CA ASN A 57 15.83 25.94 12.83
C ASN A 57 15.98 26.50 14.25
N ALA A 58 15.60 25.72 15.27
CA ALA A 58 15.79 26.11 16.68
C ALA A 58 17.28 26.28 17.06
N ASN A 59 18.18 25.56 16.39
CA ASN A 59 19.62 25.65 16.60
C ASN A 59 20.32 26.63 15.62
N GLY A 60 19.59 27.27 14.71
CA GLY A 60 20.15 28.14 13.68
C GLY A 60 21.08 27.42 12.71
N GLN A 61 20.87 26.11 12.50
CA GLN A 61 21.66 25.28 11.59
C GLN A 61 21.06 25.30 10.19
N ASP A 62 21.93 25.37 9.19
CA ASP A 62 21.53 25.18 7.81
C ASP A 62 21.24 23.69 7.58
N TYR A 63 20.29 23.39 6.69
CA TYR A 63 19.92 22.01 6.41
C TYR A 63 19.55 21.81 4.94
N THR A 64 19.80 20.59 4.45
CA THR A 64 19.40 20.13 3.12
C THR A 64 18.51 18.91 3.22
N VAL A 65 17.39 18.94 2.50
CA VAL A 65 16.45 17.83 2.37
C VAL A 65 16.48 17.32 0.93
N VAL A 66 16.69 16.02 0.76
CA VAL A 66 16.62 15.35 -0.55
C VAL A 66 15.49 14.33 -0.51
N LEU A 67 14.52 14.49 -1.39
CA LEU A 67 13.40 13.56 -1.54
C LEU A 67 13.78 12.45 -2.53
N HIS A 68 13.72 11.20 -2.07
CA HIS A 68 14.06 10.02 -2.86
C HIS A 68 12.82 9.34 -3.47
N ASN A 69 11.65 9.53 -2.86
CA ASN A 69 10.39 8.94 -3.33
C ASN A 69 9.17 9.78 -2.96
N ASP A 70 8.46 10.27 -3.98
CA ASP A 70 7.28 11.14 -3.82
C ASP A 70 6.04 10.42 -3.26
N LEU A 71 5.91 9.10 -3.50
CA LEU A 71 4.77 8.30 -3.06
C LEU A 71 4.81 8.04 -1.56
N THR A 72 5.95 7.55 -1.07
CA THR A 72 6.15 7.27 0.37
C THR A 72 6.70 8.46 1.14
N GLY A 73 7.08 9.54 0.46
CA GLY A 73 7.71 10.69 1.09
C GLY A 73 9.07 10.36 1.70
N SER A 74 9.79 9.36 1.17
CA SER A 74 11.09 8.97 1.68
C SER A 74 12.13 10.04 1.38
N TYR A 75 12.89 10.45 2.39
CA TYR A 75 13.82 11.56 2.31
C TYR A 75 15.15 11.23 3.00
N SER A 76 16.17 12.04 2.73
CA SER A 76 17.37 12.15 3.56
C SER A 76 17.54 13.59 4.03
N PHE A 77 17.91 13.75 5.29
CA PHE A 77 18.11 15.04 5.94
C PHE A 77 19.58 15.17 6.34
N ASN A 78 20.22 16.27 5.97
CA ASN A 78 21.58 16.62 6.38
C ASN A 78 21.54 18.01 7.01
N ALA A 79 21.97 18.13 8.27
CA ALA A 79 22.18 19.42 8.94
C ALA A 79 23.68 19.75 8.96
N GLU A 80 24.00 21.03 8.77
CA GLU A 80 25.35 21.61 8.80
C GLU A 80 25.57 22.50 10.04
#